data_AF-A0A932DAF8-F1
#
_entry.id   AF-A0A932DAF8-F1
#
_cell.length_a   1.000
_cell.length_b   1.000
_cell.length_c   1.000
_cell.angle_alpha   90.00
_cell.angle_beta   90.00
_cell.angle_gamma   90.00
#
_symmetry.space_group_name_H-M   'P 1'
#
loop_
_entity.id
_entity.type
_entity.pdbx_description
1 polymer ?
#
loop_
_entity_poly.entity_id
_entity_poly.type
_entity_poly.pdbx_seq_one_letter_code
_entity_poly.pdbx_strand_id
1 'polypeptide(L)'
;MNSVKKLTLLACALFVAASMAYAESCCVKAKAAGKDCDHKCCVEARKNKKTCDKCQADASCCDKAIAAGKACDHKCCVEATKNKKACEKCNPAKKEKK
;
A
#
# COMPACT_ATOMS: atom_id res chain seq x y z
N MET A 1 -43.63 21.26 1.10
CA MET A 1 -43.38 20.98 2.53
C MET A 1 -41.97 20.45 2.67
N ASN A 2 -41.19 21.14 3.49
CA ASN A 2 -39.78 20.94 3.78
C ASN A 2 -39.48 19.55 4.34
N SER A 3 -38.38 18.91 3.94
CA SER A 3 -37.49 18.14 4.86
C SER A 3 -36.24 17.52 4.20
N VAL A 4 -35.72 18.11 3.11
CA VAL A 4 -34.28 17.99 2.78
C VAL A 4 -33.52 18.91 3.72
N LYS A 5 -33.15 18.43 4.91
CA LYS A 5 -32.07 18.95 5.77
C LYS A 5 -31.96 18.11 7.04
N LYS A 6 -30.74 17.61 7.26
CA LYS A 6 -30.19 17.03 8.50
C LYS A 6 -30.32 15.52 8.69
N LEU A 7 -29.41 14.78 8.06
CA LEU A 7 -28.74 13.66 8.74
C LEU A 7 -27.29 13.55 8.27
N THR A 8 -26.56 14.65 8.39
CA THR A 8 -25.11 14.68 8.41
C THR A 8 -24.70 14.72 9.87
N LEU A 9 -24.27 13.59 10.43
CA LEU A 9 -23.21 13.53 11.44
C LEU A 9 -22.99 12.08 11.92
N LEU A 10 -21.72 11.71 11.86
CA LEU A 10 -21.04 10.86 12.84
C LEU A 10 -21.24 9.34 12.77
N ALA A 11 -20.38 8.70 11.97
CA ALA A 11 -19.81 7.39 12.29
C ALA A 11 -18.44 7.18 11.62
N CYS A 12 -17.51 8.13 11.79
CA CYS A 12 -16.08 7.88 11.59
C CYS A 12 -15.53 7.10 12.80
N ALA A 13 -15.95 5.85 12.98
CA ALA A 13 -15.38 4.97 14.00
C ALA A 13 -15.72 3.50 13.68
N LEU A 14 -15.26 3.00 12.54
CA LEU A 14 -15.12 1.57 12.34
C LEU A 14 -13.64 1.26 12.09
N PHE A 15 -12.99 0.96 13.22
CA PHE A 15 -11.93 -0.03 13.38
C PHE A 15 -11.40 -0.62 12.07
N VAL A 16 -10.23 -0.13 11.63
CA VAL A 16 -9.29 -0.99 10.93
C VAL A 16 -8.08 -1.10 11.84
N ALA A 17 -8.18 -2.00 12.80
CA ALA A 17 -7.01 -2.68 13.34
C ALA A 17 -6.41 -3.50 12.19
N ALA A 18 -5.68 -2.84 11.28
CA ALA A 18 -4.81 -3.53 10.36
C ALA A 18 -3.60 -3.97 11.18
N SER A 19 -3.71 -5.19 11.69
CA SER A 19 -2.63 -6.07 12.10
C SER A 19 -1.31 -5.68 11.43
N MET A 20 -0.28 -5.49 12.25
CA MET A 20 1.10 -5.32 11.83
C MET A 20 1.62 -6.64 11.23
N ALA A 21 1.09 -7.04 10.08
CA ALA A 21 1.64 -8.08 9.25
C ALA A 21 2.79 -7.47 8.45
N TYR A 22 3.97 -7.37 9.08
CA TYR A 22 5.19 -6.96 8.40
C TYR A 22 5.63 -8.05 7.41
N ALA A 23 5.08 -8.00 6.20
CA ALA A 23 5.39 -8.86 5.08
C ALA A 23 5.19 -8.22 3.68
N GLU A 24 4.51 -7.08 3.58
CA GLU A 24 4.53 -6.21 2.40
C GLU A 24 4.53 -4.75 2.88
N SER A 25 5.21 -3.84 2.17
CA SER A 25 5.15 -2.42 2.53
C SER A 25 3.76 -1.84 2.25
N CYS A 26 3.32 -0.84 3.03
CA CYS A 26 2.05 -0.16 2.76
C CYS A 26 2.00 0.45 1.34
N CYS A 27 3.16 0.79 0.77
CA CYS A 27 3.33 1.22 -0.62
C CYS A 27 2.97 0.12 -1.62
N VAL A 28 3.51 -1.08 -1.44
CA VAL A 28 3.25 -2.24 -2.32
C VAL A 28 1.78 -2.65 -2.25
N LYS A 29 1.21 -2.68 -1.04
CA LYS A 29 -0.21 -2.99 -0.85
C LYS A 29 -1.13 -2.01 -1.56
N ALA A 30 -0.87 -0.71 -1.41
CA ALA A 30 -1.63 0.34 -2.08
C ALA A 30 -1.56 0.16 -3.61
N LYS A 31 -0.35 -0.06 -4.14
CA LYS A 31 -0.15 -0.23 -5.59
C LYS A 31 -0.79 -1.49 -6.15
N ALA A 32 -0.79 -2.60 -5.40
CA ALA A 32 -1.55 -3.79 -5.76
C ALA A 32 -3.06 -3.52 -5.85
N ALA A 33 -3.59 -2.65 -4.99
CA ALA A 33 -4.97 -2.16 -5.04
C ALA A 33 -5.22 -1.07 -6.11
N GLY A 34 -4.21 -0.75 -6.94
CA GLY A 34 -4.31 0.27 -7.98
C GLY A 34 -4.28 1.71 -7.46
N LYS A 35 -3.83 1.93 -6.22
CA LYS A 35 -3.71 3.24 -5.59
C LYS A 35 -2.27 3.52 -5.20
N ASP A 36 -1.97 4.78 -4.93
CA ASP A 36 -0.71 5.15 -4.29
C ASP A 36 -0.89 5.19 -2.77
N CYS A 37 0.20 4.98 -2.01
CA CYS A 37 0.13 5.13 -0.56
C CYS A 37 0.14 6.63 -0.18
N ASP A 38 -0.89 7.04 0.54
CA ASP A 38 -1.11 8.44 0.93
C ASP A 38 -0.51 8.82 2.29
N HIS A 39 0.19 7.89 2.96
CA HIS A 39 0.90 8.23 4.19
C HIS A 39 1.93 9.33 3.93
N LYS A 40 1.97 10.35 4.80
CA LYS A 40 2.87 11.51 4.67
C LYS A 40 4.32 11.10 4.42
N CYS A 41 4.83 10.11 5.15
CA CYS A 41 6.19 9.58 4.96
C CYS A 41 6.43 8.98 3.56
N CYS A 42 5.42 8.33 2.99
CA CYS A 42 5.50 7.70 1.67
C CYS A 42 5.36 8.72 0.54
N VAL A 43 4.52 9.74 0.73
CA VAL A 43 4.39 10.87 -0.20
C VAL A 43 5.68 11.67 -0.26
N GLU A 44 6.27 12.00 0.89
CA GLU A 44 7.55 12.71 0.98
C GLU A 44 8.70 11.89 0.37
N ALA A 45 8.77 10.59 0.66
CA ALA A 45 9.78 9.70 0.06
C ALA A 45 9.66 9.66 -1.47
N ARG A 46 8.45 9.47 -2.02
CA ARG A 46 8.20 9.46 -3.48
C ARG A 46 8.54 10.79 -4.14
N LYS A 47 8.21 11.93 -3.51
CA LYS A 47 8.63 13.26 -4.00
C LYS A 47 10.15 13.37 -4.14
N ASN A 48 10.87 12.75 -3.21
CA ASN A 48 12.34 12.68 -3.22
C ASN A 48 12.89 11.52 -4.06
N LYS A 49 12.04 10.76 -4.77
CA LYS A 49 12.39 9.54 -5.53
C LYS A 49 13.14 8.50 -4.68
N LYS A 50 12.81 8.42 -3.39
CA LYS A 50 13.39 7.49 -2.41
C LYS A 50 12.34 6.52 -1.91
N THR A 51 12.82 5.39 -1.41
CA THR A 51 12.01 4.45 -0.63
C THR A 51 11.65 5.08 0.70
N CYS A 52 10.49 4.72 1.25
CA CYS A 52 10.10 5.16 2.58
C CYS A 52 10.85 4.34 3.62
N ASP A 53 11.86 4.90 4.29
CA ASP A 53 12.69 4.17 5.26
C ASP A 53 11.88 3.54 6.41
N LYS A 54 10.71 4.12 6.72
CA LYS A 54 9.79 3.61 7.76
C LYS A 54 8.97 2.40 7.33
N CYS A 55 8.73 2.25 6.03
CA CYS A 55 7.84 1.22 5.48
C CYS A 55 8.56 0.21 4.59
N GLN A 56 9.75 0.57 4.12
CA GLN A 56 10.53 -0.13 3.09
C GLN A 56 12.01 -0.21 3.54
N ALA A 57 12.25 -0.57 4.81
CA ALA A 57 13.60 -0.70 5.35
C ALA A 57 14.44 -1.72 4.56
N ASP A 58 13.82 -2.83 4.14
CA ASP A 58 14.39 -3.82 3.21
C ASP A 58 13.69 -3.72 1.85
N ALA A 59 14.02 -2.69 1.06
CA ALA A 59 13.31 -2.39 -0.18
C ALA A 59 13.44 -3.50 -1.24
N SER A 60 12.33 -4.16 -1.57
CA SER A 60 12.21 -5.10 -2.68
C SER A 60 12.29 -4.39 -4.05
N CYS A 61 12.33 -5.16 -5.14
CA CYS A 61 12.22 -4.59 -6.48
C CYS A 61 10.88 -3.84 -6.71
N CYS A 62 9.81 -4.25 -6.03
CA CYS A 62 8.53 -3.56 -6.06
C CYS A 62 8.63 -2.19 -5.38
N ASP A 63 9.27 -2.13 -4.20
CA ASP A 63 9.44 -0.88 -3.44
C ASP A 63 10.24 0.16 -4.22
N LYS A 64 11.34 -0.27 -4.85
CA LYS A 64 12.21 0.58 -5.68
C LYS A 64 11.47 1.10 -6.92
N ALA A 65 10.61 0.29 -7.53
CA ALA A 65 9.79 0.72 -8.66
C ALA A 65 8.81 1.84 -8.24
N ILE A 66 8.15 1.66 -7.10
CA ILE A 66 7.19 2.63 -6.54
C ILE A 66 7.88 3.94 -6.17
N ALA A 67 9.06 3.88 -5.54
CA ALA A 67 9.87 5.05 -5.23
C ALA A 67 10.25 5.85 -6.49
N ALA A 68 10.48 5.15 -7.60
CA ALA A 68 10.74 5.74 -8.90
C ALA A 68 9.47 6.14 -9.68
N GLY A 69 8.28 6.00 -9.09
CA GLY A 69 7.01 6.36 -9.71
C GLY A 69 6.57 5.43 -10.85
N LYS A 70 7.13 4.21 -10.94
CA LYS A 70 6.82 3.23 -11.99
C LYS A 70 6.25 1.94 -11.42
N ALA A 71 5.62 1.14 -12.28
CA ALA A 71 5.31 -0.25 -11.98
C ALA A 71 6.60 -1.09 -11.97
N CYS A 72 6.59 -2.23 -11.28
CA CYS A 72 7.70 -3.18 -11.34
C CYS A 72 7.51 -4.09 -12.56
N ASP A 73 8.48 -4.08 -13.47
CA ASP A 73 8.36 -4.72 -14.78
C ASP A 73 8.79 -6.20 -14.79
N HIS A 74 9.19 -6.75 -13.64
CA HIS A 74 9.49 -8.17 -13.54
C HIS A 74 8.25 -9.01 -13.86
N LYS A 75 8.44 -10.10 -14.59
CA LYS A 75 7.35 -11.01 -14.99
C LYS A 75 6.44 -11.40 -13.81
N CYS A 76 7.03 -11.76 -12.67
CA CYS A 76 6.28 -12.11 -11.44
C CYS A 76 5.46 -10.94 -10.86
N CYS A 77 5.86 -9.69 -11.09
CA CYS A 77 5.16 -8.50 -10.61
C CYS A 77 4.05 -8.09 -11.58
N VAL A 78 4.29 -8.21 -12.89
CA VAL A 78 3.28 -7.99 -13.93
C VAL A 78 2.12 -8.98 -13.77
N GLU A 79 2.42 -10.25 -13.51
CA GLU A 79 1.40 -11.27 -13.24
C GLU A 79 0.61 -10.97 -11.96
N ALA A 80 1.28 -10.56 -10.88
CA ALA A 80 0.62 -10.22 -9.63
C ALA A 80 -0.31 -9.00 -9.75
N THR A 81 0.15 -7.94 -10.43
CA THR A 81 -0.63 -6.72 -10.65
C THR A 81 -1.84 -6.94 -11.55
N LYS A 82 -1.76 -7.82 -12.57
CA LYS A 82 -2.94 -8.27 -13.34
C LYS A 82 -4.01 -8.89 -12.45
N ASN A 83 -3.60 -9.59 -11.40
CA ASN A 83 -4.48 -10.18 -10.39
C ASN A 83 -4.84 -9.20 -9.25
N LYS A 84 -4.44 -7.92 -9.34
CA LYS A 84 -4.62 -6.90 -8.29
C LYS A 84 -4.05 -7.35 -6.92
N LYS A 85 -2.93 -8.08 -6.96
CA LYS A 85 -2.24 -8.61 -5.79
C LYS A 85 -0.79 -8.13 -5.75
N ALA A 86 -0.23 -8.08 -4.55
CA ALA A 86 1.21 -7.90 -4.39
C ALA A 86 1.96 -9.12 -4.90
N CYS A 87 3.20 -8.92 -5.37
CA CYS A 87 4.03 -10.03 -5.80
C CYS A 87 4.53 -10.81 -4.59
N GLU A 88 3.96 -11.99 -4.34
CA GLU A 88 4.32 -12.86 -3.21
C GLU A 88 5.78 -13.36 -3.28
N LYS A 89 6.37 -13.43 -4.49
CA LYS A 89 7.78 -13.78 -4.65
C LYS A 89 8.72 -12.68 -4.16
N CYS A 90 8.30 -11.43 -4.27
CA CYS A 90 9.09 -10.27 -3.86
C CYS A 90 8.70 -9.76 -2.47
N ASN A 91 7.47 -10.05 -2.04
CA ASN A 91 6.87 -9.65 -0.78
C ASN A 91 6.23 -10.88 -0.14
N PRO A 92 7.04 -11.86 0.29
CA PRO A 92 6.51 -13.08 0.88
C PRO A 92 5.80 -12.77 2.19
N ALA A 93 4.57 -13.28 2.35
CA ALA A 93 3.88 -13.29 3.62
C ALA A 93 4.80 -13.93 4.68
N LYS A 94 5.19 -13.18 5.72
CA LYS A 94 5.78 -13.80 6.91
C LYS A 94 4.69 -14.69 7.49
N LYS A 95 4.84 -16.00 7.35
CA LYS A 95 3.93 -16.98 7.98
C LYS A 95 3.86 -16.61 9.45
N GLU A 96 2.66 -16.32 9.93
CA GLU A 96 2.40 -16.18 11.36
C GLU A 96 2.97 -17.42 12.04
N LYS A 97 4.00 -17.25 12.87
CA LYS A 97 4.39 -18.31 13.79
C LYS A 97 3.23 -18.43 14.76
N LYS A 98 2.39 -19.43 14.51
CA LYS A 98 1.31 -19.88 15.38
C LYS A 98 1.85 -20.18 16.78
#